data_AF-A0A7W1A7E2-F1
#
_entry.id   AF-A0A7W1A7E2-F1
#
_cell.length_a   1.000
_cell.length_b   1.000
_cell.length_c   1.000
_cell.angle_alpha   90.00
_cell.angle_beta   90.00
_cell.angle_gamma   90.00
#
_symmetry.space_group_name_H-M   'P 1'
#
loop_
_entity.id
_entity.type
_entity.pdbx_description
1 polymer ?
#
loop_
_entity_poly.entity_id
_entity_poly.type
_entity_poly.pdbx_seq_one_letter_code
_entity_poly.pdbx_strand_id
1 'polypeptide(L)'
;MITQHISRWRAGLTAFVILAELAHLAWEHFNGGVLSHHILNSSDLPAISNWWGLLALPVLTWILTGRVQRRVALQSAGSADAVTLPKQVIAGLLGALLFGILLSVAFTNNYETIAATLFLGMFGLALLLPVYRAECVLGFVLGMTFTFGVVIPLVIGSVLAAISAVAQLYVRPLLGRLRKRFRRAESLSE
;
A
#
# COMPACT_ATOMS: atom_id res chain seq x y z
N MET A 1 6.74 3.29 28.12
CA MET A 1 7.21 1.98 27.60
C MET A 1 6.53 1.57 26.28
N ILE A 2 5.22 1.74 26.13
CA ILE A 2 4.46 1.30 24.94
C ILE A 2 4.79 2.07 23.65
N THR A 3 4.94 3.39 23.72
CA THR A 3 5.38 4.24 22.60
C THR A 3 6.77 3.84 22.07
N GLN A 4 7.62 3.24 22.92
CA GLN A 4 8.93 2.75 22.49
C GLN A 4 8.84 1.47 21.64
N HIS A 5 7.93 0.55 21.93
CA HIS A 5 7.80 -0.70 21.15
C HIS A 5 7.37 -0.44 19.71
N ILE A 6 6.36 0.41 19.52
CA ILE A 6 5.86 0.78 18.19
C ILE A 6 6.90 1.62 17.43
N SER A 7 7.63 2.50 18.12
CA SER A 7 8.75 3.27 17.54
C SER A 7 9.91 2.36 17.10
N ARG A 8 10.25 1.35 17.91
CA ARG A 8 11.26 0.33 17.58
C ARG A 8 10.86 -0.49 16.35
N TRP A 9 9.58 -0.88 16.24
CA TRP A 9 9.08 -1.57 15.06
C TRP A 9 9.22 -0.73 13.79
N ARG A 10 8.86 0.57 13.85
CA ARG A 10 9.04 1.47 12.70
C ARG A 10 10.51 1.59 12.29
N ALA A 11 11.39 1.80 13.26
CA ALA A 11 12.83 1.88 13.00
C ALA A 11 13.36 0.57 12.41
N GLY A 12 12.96 -0.58 12.99
CA GLY A 12 13.33 -1.91 12.51
C GLY A 12 12.85 -2.19 11.09
N LEU A 13 11.59 -1.89 10.77
CA LEU A 13 11.05 -2.06 9.41
C LEU A 13 11.76 -1.13 8.41
N THR A 14 12.01 0.12 8.78
CA THR A 14 12.72 1.06 7.91
C THR A 14 14.15 0.61 7.66
N ALA A 15 14.86 0.14 8.69
CA ALA A 15 16.20 -0.42 8.56
C ALA A 15 16.20 -1.68 7.68
N PHE A 16 15.21 -2.57 7.86
CA PHE A 16 15.04 -3.74 7.01
C PHE A 16 14.83 -3.35 5.54
N VAL A 17 13.97 -2.38 5.26
CA VAL A 17 13.72 -1.88 3.90
C VAL A 17 14.99 -1.29 3.28
N ILE A 18 15.76 -0.50 4.04
CA ILE A 18 17.06 0.04 3.59
C ILE A 18 18.02 -1.09 3.23
N LEU A 19 18.17 -2.09 4.10
CA LEU A 19 19.09 -3.20 3.88
C LEU A 19 18.67 -4.06 2.68
N ALA A 20 17.37 -4.31 2.51
CA ALA A 20 16.84 -5.05 1.38
C ALA A 20 17.08 -4.30 0.05
N GLU A 21 16.83 -3.00 0.02
CA GLU A 21 17.08 -2.16 -1.17
C GLU A 21 18.57 -2.05 -1.49
N LEU A 22 19.43 -1.89 -0.49
CA LEU A 22 20.88 -1.89 -0.67
C LEU A 22 21.38 -3.22 -1.25
N ALA A 23 20.89 -4.34 -0.72
CA ALA A 23 21.24 -5.65 -1.24
C ALA A 23 20.79 -5.83 -2.70
N HIS A 24 19.59 -5.36 -3.03
CA HIS A 24 19.05 -5.41 -4.39
C HIS A 24 19.85 -4.54 -5.36
N LEU A 25 20.10 -3.26 -5.03
CA LEU A 25 20.87 -2.35 -5.87
C LEU A 25 22.34 -2.78 -6.00
N ALA A 26 22.93 -3.34 -4.94
CA ALA A 26 24.27 -3.92 -5.03
C ALA A 26 24.29 -5.09 -6.02
N TRP A 27 23.29 -5.98 -5.95
CA TRP A 27 23.14 -7.06 -6.91
C TRP A 27 23.02 -6.53 -8.35
N GLU A 28 22.14 -5.57 -8.61
CA GLU A 28 22.02 -4.95 -9.94
C GLU A 28 23.35 -4.33 -10.41
N HIS A 29 24.01 -3.57 -9.53
CA HIS A 29 25.29 -2.91 -9.84
C HIS A 29 26.37 -3.90 -10.27
N PHE A 30 26.48 -5.06 -9.60
CA PHE A 30 27.45 -6.10 -9.95
C PHE A 30 27.00 -7.03 -11.09
N ASN A 31 25.73 -7.02 -11.49
CA ASN A 31 25.16 -7.92 -12.51
C ASN A 31 24.66 -7.19 -13.77
N GLY A 32 25.31 -6.08 -14.15
CA GLY A 32 25.00 -5.37 -15.41
C GLY A 32 24.58 -3.91 -15.23
N GLY A 33 24.61 -3.39 -14.00
CA GLY A 33 24.29 -2.00 -13.69
C GLY A 33 22.87 -1.84 -13.16
N VAL A 34 22.63 -0.69 -12.49
CA VAL A 34 21.32 -0.39 -11.89
C VAL A 34 20.29 -0.13 -12.97
N LEU A 35 19.17 -0.85 -12.89
CA LEU A 35 18.12 -0.84 -13.90
C LEU A 35 17.38 0.49 -13.91
N SER A 36 16.83 0.82 -15.08
CA SER A 36 15.91 1.95 -15.25
C SER A 36 14.65 1.45 -15.97
N HIS A 37 13.49 1.70 -15.37
CA HIS A 37 12.22 1.29 -15.92
C HIS A 37 11.60 2.42 -16.74
N HIS A 38 11.31 2.13 -18.00
CA HIS A 38 10.49 3.02 -18.81
C HIS A 38 9.04 3.00 -18.32
N ILE A 39 8.42 4.17 -18.28
CA ILE A 39 7.00 4.28 -17.94
C ILE A 39 6.18 3.44 -18.93
N LEU A 40 5.20 2.67 -18.41
CA LEU A 40 4.32 1.80 -19.20
C LEU A 40 5.06 0.79 -20.10
N ASN A 41 6.31 0.44 -19.77
CA ASN A 41 7.14 -0.45 -20.59
C ASN A 41 7.31 0.02 -22.05
N SER A 42 7.25 1.34 -22.28
CA SER A 42 7.41 1.95 -23.61
C SER A 42 8.71 2.75 -23.67
N SER A 43 9.58 2.42 -24.63
CA SER A 43 10.88 3.09 -24.84
C SER A 43 10.76 4.57 -25.16
N ASP A 44 9.60 5.02 -25.64
CA ASP A 44 9.34 6.41 -26.01
C ASP A 44 9.09 7.32 -24.79
N LEU A 45 8.92 6.73 -23.60
CA LEU A 45 8.66 7.44 -22.35
C LEU A 45 9.92 7.49 -21.47
N PRO A 46 10.06 8.51 -20.60
CA PRO A 46 11.24 8.66 -19.77
C PRO A 46 11.47 7.45 -18.86
N ALA A 47 12.72 7.04 -18.74
CA ALA A 47 13.14 5.96 -17.85
C ALA A 47 13.40 6.49 -16.44
N ILE A 48 13.01 5.71 -15.43
CA ILE A 48 13.20 6.01 -14.02
C ILE A 48 14.14 4.97 -13.44
N SER A 49 15.29 5.42 -12.93
CA SER A 49 16.30 4.53 -12.33
C SER A 49 15.89 4.01 -10.96
N ASN A 50 16.25 2.76 -10.66
CA ASN A 50 16.05 2.14 -9.35
C ASN A 50 16.86 2.80 -8.23
N TRP A 51 17.87 3.63 -8.55
CA TRP A 51 18.59 4.43 -7.55
C TRP A 51 17.68 5.28 -6.65
N TRP A 52 16.54 5.74 -7.18
CA TRP A 52 15.57 6.48 -6.39
C TRP A 52 14.98 5.68 -5.22
N GLY A 53 15.00 4.35 -5.30
CA GLY A 53 14.58 3.43 -4.24
C GLY A 53 15.33 3.66 -2.92
N LEU A 54 16.64 3.99 -2.99
CA LEU A 54 17.47 4.20 -1.81
C LEU A 54 17.00 5.36 -0.92
N LEU A 55 16.39 6.39 -1.53
CA LEU A 55 15.81 7.53 -0.81
C LEU A 55 14.30 7.35 -0.60
N ALA A 56 13.58 6.95 -1.64
CA ALA A 56 12.12 6.95 -1.63
C ALA A 56 11.55 5.86 -0.72
N LEU A 57 12.10 4.63 -0.72
CA LEU A 57 11.57 3.54 0.09
C LEU A 57 11.70 3.80 1.60
N PRO A 58 12.84 4.28 2.14
CA PRO A 58 12.94 4.58 3.56
C PRO A 58 12.02 5.73 3.97
N VAL A 59 11.96 6.80 3.17
CA VAL A 59 11.07 7.95 3.42
C VAL A 59 9.61 7.53 3.41
N LEU A 60 9.19 6.78 2.38
CA LEU A 60 7.83 6.25 2.27
C LEU A 60 7.48 5.36 3.46
N THR A 61 8.37 4.43 3.79
CA THR A 61 8.19 3.50 4.92
C THR A 61 8.02 4.28 6.22
N TRP A 62 8.89 5.25 6.48
CA TRP A 62 8.84 6.08 7.68
C TRP A 62 7.54 6.89 7.79
N ILE A 63 7.12 7.54 6.70
CA ILE A 63 5.90 8.36 6.65
C ILE A 63 4.65 7.50 6.84
N LEU A 64 4.52 6.41 6.07
CA LEU A 64 3.32 5.56 6.09
C LEU A 64 3.18 4.83 7.42
N THR A 65 4.26 4.25 7.95
CA THR A 65 4.25 3.66 9.28
C THR A 65 3.96 4.71 10.35
N GLY A 66 4.53 5.92 10.27
CA GLY A 66 4.20 7.02 11.18
C GLY A 66 2.71 7.38 11.18
N ARG A 67 2.05 7.37 10.02
CA ARG A 67 0.59 7.55 9.93
C ARG A 67 -0.19 6.41 10.58
N VAL A 68 0.25 5.16 10.39
CA VAL A 68 -0.34 3.99 11.08
C VAL A 68 -0.21 4.14 12.59
N GLN A 69 0.98 4.48 13.09
CA GLN A 69 1.24 4.68 14.52
C GLN A 69 0.33 5.73 15.13
N ARG A 70 0.21 6.90 14.47
CA ARG A 70 -0.67 7.99 14.94
C ARG A 70 -2.12 7.54 15.00
N ARG A 71 -2.61 6.83 13.97
CA ARG A 71 -3.99 6.32 13.93
C ARG A 71 -4.26 5.31 15.05
N VAL A 72 -3.34 4.36 15.27
CA VAL A 72 -3.45 3.36 16.34
C VAL A 72 -3.44 4.04 17.71
N ALA A 73 -2.54 5.01 17.95
CA ALA A 73 -2.47 5.74 19.20
C ALA A 73 -3.77 6.50 19.52
N LEU A 74 -4.39 7.13 18.51
CA LEU A 74 -5.68 7.82 18.68
C LEU A 74 -6.83 6.85 18.99
N GLN A 75 -6.82 5.65 18.42
CA GLN A 75 -7.83 4.63 18.70
C GLN A 75 -7.69 4.04 20.11
N SER A 76 -6.46 3.99 20.64
CA SER A 76 -6.18 3.47 21.97
C SER A 76 -6.22 4.52 23.08
N ALA A 77 -6.41 5.82 22.76
CA ALA A 77 -6.37 6.92 23.74
C ALA A 77 -7.45 6.85 24.84
N GLY A 78 -8.40 5.92 24.75
CA GLY A 78 -9.43 5.65 25.77
C GLY A 78 -9.34 4.26 26.42
N SER A 79 -8.31 3.46 26.12
CA SER A 79 -8.14 2.10 26.63
C SER A 79 -6.90 2.02 27.52
N ALA A 80 -7.01 1.46 28.73
CA ALA A 80 -5.89 1.30 29.67
C ALA A 80 -4.89 0.22 29.26
N ASP A 81 -5.16 -0.51 28.17
CA ASP A 81 -4.34 -1.61 27.69
C ASP A 81 -3.08 -1.15 26.95
N ALA A 82 -2.07 -2.03 26.93
CA ALA A 82 -0.88 -1.84 26.14
C ALA A 82 -1.23 -1.71 24.64
N VAL A 83 -0.84 -0.59 24.03
CA VAL A 83 -1.03 -0.36 22.58
C VAL A 83 -0.23 -1.40 21.80
N THR A 84 -0.92 -2.40 21.29
CA THR A 84 -0.40 -3.41 20.37
C THR A 84 -0.80 -3.06 18.93
N LEU A 85 -0.03 -3.55 17.95
CA LEU A 85 -0.40 -3.39 16.55
C LEU A 85 -1.70 -4.17 16.28
N PRO A 86 -2.78 -3.51 15.83
CA PRO A 86 -4.03 -4.21 15.57
C PRO A 86 -3.86 -5.24 14.45
N LYS A 87 -4.48 -6.41 14.59
CA LYS A 87 -4.44 -7.49 13.57
C LYS A 87 -4.81 -7.00 12.17
N GLN A 88 -5.72 -6.02 12.07
CA GLN A 88 -6.14 -5.41 10.81
C GLN A 88 -5.01 -4.67 10.08
N VAL A 89 -4.09 -4.05 10.82
CA VAL A 89 -2.92 -3.37 10.24
C VAL A 89 -1.97 -4.39 9.63
N ILE A 90 -1.72 -5.49 10.35
CA ILE A 90 -0.87 -6.58 9.89
C ILE A 90 -1.50 -7.25 8.67
N ALA A 91 -2.79 -7.56 8.72
CA ALA A 91 -3.52 -8.16 7.60
C ALA A 91 -3.53 -7.25 6.36
N GLY A 92 -3.68 -5.93 6.54
CA GLY A 92 -3.61 -4.96 5.44
C GLY A 92 -2.22 -4.90 4.80
N LEU A 93 -1.17 -4.84 5.62
CA LEU A 93 0.22 -4.84 5.16
C LEU A 93 0.56 -6.14 4.41
N LEU A 94 0.33 -7.28 5.04
CA LEU A 94 0.67 -8.59 4.47
C LEU A 94 -0.19 -8.92 3.26
N GLY A 95 -1.49 -8.63 3.30
CA GLY A 95 -2.39 -8.85 2.17
C GLY A 95 -1.95 -8.06 0.94
N ALA A 96 -1.65 -6.77 1.10
CA ALA A 96 -1.18 -5.94 0.00
C ALA A 96 0.24 -6.32 -0.47
N LEU A 97 1.12 -6.73 0.44
CA LEU A 97 2.46 -7.24 0.13
C LEU A 97 2.38 -8.50 -0.72
N LEU A 98 1.62 -9.49 -0.28
CA LEU A 98 1.42 -10.75 -1.02
C LEU A 98 0.77 -10.50 -2.37
N PHE A 99 -0.19 -9.59 -2.44
CA PHE A 99 -0.82 -9.21 -3.71
C PHE A 99 0.19 -8.58 -4.68
N GLY A 100 1.03 -7.65 -4.21
CA GLY A 100 2.11 -7.07 -4.98
C GLY A 100 3.10 -8.13 -5.48
N ILE A 101 3.55 -9.03 -4.60
CA ILE A 101 4.44 -10.14 -4.97
C ILE A 101 3.80 -11.03 -6.04
N LEU A 102 2.52 -11.38 -5.88
CA LEU A 102 1.81 -12.24 -6.83
C LEU A 102 1.74 -11.58 -8.22
N LEU A 103 1.45 -10.28 -8.27
CA LEU A 103 1.45 -9.52 -9.52
C LEU A 103 2.85 -9.42 -10.14
N SER A 104 3.88 -9.14 -9.34
CA SER A 104 5.29 -9.14 -9.76
C SER A 104 5.71 -10.49 -10.36
N VAL A 105 5.34 -11.60 -9.71
CA VAL A 105 5.63 -12.96 -10.18
C VAL A 105 4.90 -13.24 -11.49
N ALA A 106 3.60 -12.91 -11.58
CA ALA A 106 2.82 -13.11 -12.81
C ALA A 106 3.42 -12.32 -13.99
N PHE A 107 3.84 -11.07 -13.76
CA PHE A 107 4.46 -10.24 -14.78
C PHE A 107 5.83 -10.78 -15.20
N THR A 108 6.70 -11.09 -14.25
CA THR A 108 8.08 -11.57 -14.53
C THR A 108 8.09 -12.91 -15.28
N ASN A 109 7.08 -13.75 -15.07
CA ASN A 109 6.93 -15.03 -15.76
C ASN A 109 6.13 -14.94 -17.08
N ASN A 110 5.81 -13.73 -17.55
CA ASN A 110 5.01 -13.49 -18.76
C ASN A 110 3.63 -14.16 -18.73
N TYR A 111 3.02 -14.31 -17.54
CA TYR A 111 1.64 -14.77 -17.41
C TYR A 111 0.68 -13.60 -17.63
N GLU A 112 0.63 -13.10 -18.87
CA GLU A 112 -0.07 -11.87 -19.25
C GLU A 112 -1.53 -11.82 -18.78
N THR A 113 -2.30 -12.90 -19.01
CA THR A 113 -3.70 -12.98 -18.58
C THR A 113 -3.83 -12.87 -17.05
N ILE A 114 -2.94 -13.50 -16.30
CA ILE A 114 -2.95 -13.47 -14.83
C ILE A 114 -2.56 -12.08 -14.34
N ALA A 115 -1.47 -11.51 -14.88
CA ALA A 115 -1.01 -10.18 -14.54
C ALA A 115 -2.08 -9.11 -14.84
N ALA A 116 -2.72 -9.17 -16.02
CA ALA A 116 -3.81 -8.28 -16.40
C ALA A 116 -5.03 -8.44 -15.49
N THR A 117 -5.40 -9.67 -15.15
CA THR A 117 -6.53 -9.95 -14.24
C THR A 117 -6.27 -9.41 -12.84
N LEU A 118 -5.07 -9.61 -12.29
CA LEU A 118 -4.67 -9.05 -11.00
C LEU A 118 -4.64 -7.52 -11.05
N PHE A 119 -4.06 -6.95 -12.12
CA PHE A 119 -3.96 -5.51 -12.31
C PHE A 119 -5.32 -4.82 -12.45
N LEU A 120 -6.27 -5.41 -13.16
CA LEU A 120 -7.63 -4.86 -13.23
C LEU A 120 -8.42 -5.15 -11.95
N GLY A 121 -8.24 -6.35 -11.37
CA GLY A 121 -8.91 -6.79 -10.15
C GLY A 121 -8.64 -5.89 -8.94
N MET A 122 -7.43 -5.33 -8.82
CA MET A 122 -7.12 -4.41 -7.71
C MET A 122 -7.97 -3.13 -7.71
N PHE A 123 -8.45 -2.65 -8.87
CA PHE A 123 -9.38 -1.51 -8.93
C PHE A 123 -10.74 -1.90 -8.34
N GLY A 124 -11.21 -3.11 -8.63
CA GLY A 124 -12.40 -3.69 -7.99
C GLY A 124 -12.22 -3.80 -6.47
N LEU A 125 -11.08 -4.31 -6.02
CA LEU A 125 -10.74 -4.36 -4.59
C LEU A 125 -10.67 -2.98 -3.95
N ALA A 126 -10.16 -1.96 -4.64
CA ALA A 126 -10.08 -0.59 -4.14
C ALA A 126 -11.48 -0.01 -3.85
N LEU A 127 -12.49 -0.35 -4.67
CA LEU A 127 -13.88 0.06 -4.43
C LEU A 127 -14.50 -0.64 -3.20
N LEU A 128 -14.11 -1.89 -2.93
CA LEU A 128 -14.73 -2.74 -1.92
C LEU A 128 -14.04 -2.70 -0.55
N LEU A 129 -12.72 -2.57 -0.54
CA LEU A 129 -11.87 -2.63 0.64
C LEU A 129 -11.24 -1.25 0.94
N PRO A 130 -10.88 -0.96 2.21
CA PRO A 130 -10.21 0.29 2.58
C PRO A 130 -8.71 0.25 2.22
N VAL A 131 -8.38 0.09 0.94
CA VAL A 131 -7.01 0.05 0.40
C VAL A 131 -6.31 1.41 0.54
N TYR A 132 -7.05 2.50 0.76
CA TYR A 132 -6.50 3.82 1.11
C TYR A 132 -5.69 3.86 2.40
N ARG A 133 -5.77 2.81 3.23
CA ARG A 133 -5.00 2.71 4.47
C ARG A 133 -3.50 2.62 4.17
N ALA A 134 -2.71 3.38 4.93
CA ALA A 134 -1.26 3.53 4.72
C ALA A 134 -0.51 2.18 4.73
N GLU A 135 -0.92 1.23 5.57
CA GLU A 135 -0.32 -0.11 5.59
C GLU A 135 -0.51 -0.89 4.28
N CYS A 136 -1.64 -0.71 3.58
CA CYS A 136 -1.91 -1.38 2.31
C CYS A 136 -1.05 -0.79 1.19
N VAL A 137 -0.95 0.54 1.14
CA VAL A 137 -0.08 1.22 0.16
C VAL A 137 1.37 0.80 0.36
N LEU A 138 1.85 0.78 1.61
CA LEU A 138 3.21 0.34 1.92
C LEU A 138 3.46 -1.11 1.49
N GLY A 139 2.56 -2.03 1.85
CA GLY A 139 2.69 -3.43 1.50
C GLY A 139 2.75 -3.64 -0.01
N PHE A 140 1.83 -3.02 -0.75
CA PHE A 140 1.80 -3.10 -2.21
C PHE A 140 3.10 -2.59 -2.86
N VAL A 141 3.58 -1.41 -2.44
CA VAL A 141 4.83 -0.85 -2.99
C VAL A 141 6.02 -1.75 -2.70
N LEU A 142 6.17 -2.25 -1.47
CA LEU A 142 7.25 -3.17 -1.11
C LEU A 142 7.18 -4.48 -1.90
N GLY A 143 5.99 -5.00 -2.19
CA GLY A 143 5.82 -6.25 -2.95
C GLY A 143 6.15 -6.12 -4.44
N MET A 144 6.13 -4.90 -4.96
CA MET A 144 6.35 -4.60 -6.39
C MET A 144 7.73 -3.99 -6.67
N THR A 145 8.43 -3.50 -5.64
CA THR A 145 9.63 -2.67 -5.82
C THR A 145 10.80 -3.38 -6.49
N PHE A 146 10.95 -4.69 -6.29
CA PHE A 146 12.03 -5.47 -6.92
C PHE A 146 11.80 -5.74 -8.41
N THR A 147 10.57 -5.56 -8.90
CA THR A 147 10.22 -5.81 -10.31
C THR A 147 10.04 -4.52 -11.10
N PHE A 148 9.53 -3.46 -10.47
CA PHE A 148 9.16 -2.21 -11.15
C PHE A 148 9.81 -0.95 -10.55
N GLY A 149 10.72 -1.12 -9.59
CA GLY A 149 11.22 -0.03 -8.76
C GLY A 149 10.14 0.56 -7.85
N VAL A 150 10.49 1.60 -7.11
CA VAL A 150 9.58 2.24 -6.14
C VAL A 150 8.53 3.15 -6.77
N VAL A 151 8.88 3.83 -7.87
CA VAL A 151 8.08 4.96 -8.38
C VAL A 151 6.79 4.49 -9.03
N ILE A 152 6.84 3.49 -9.90
CA ILE A 152 5.66 2.98 -10.61
C ILE A 152 4.62 2.42 -9.63
N PRO A 153 4.97 1.51 -8.69
CA PRO A 153 4.01 1.00 -7.71
C PRO A 153 3.50 2.08 -6.76
N LEU A 154 4.31 3.10 -6.44
CA LEU A 154 3.87 4.20 -5.59
C LEU A 154 2.78 5.04 -6.29
N VAL A 155 2.96 5.35 -7.57
CA VAL A 155 1.95 6.07 -8.36
C VAL A 155 0.66 5.26 -8.42
N ILE A 156 0.74 3.99 -8.81
CA ILE A 156 -0.43 3.10 -8.90
C ILE A 156 -1.11 2.95 -7.53
N GLY A 157 -0.33 2.65 -6.49
CA GLY A 157 -0.82 2.52 -5.11
C GLY A 157 -1.51 3.79 -4.60
N SER A 158 -1.01 4.97 -4.99
CA SER A 158 -1.63 6.26 -4.64
C SER A 158 -2.96 6.47 -5.36
N VAL A 159 -3.06 6.10 -6.63
CA VAL A 159 -4.32 6.14 -7.38
C VAL A 159 -5.36 5.20 -6.76
N LEU A 160 -4.97 3.96 -6.45
CA LEU A 160 -5.86 2.99 -5.77
C LEU A 160 -6.31 3.51 -4.41
N ALA A 161 -5.40 4.14 -3.66
CA ALA A 161 -5.73 4.74 -2.38
C ALA A 161 -6.74 5.89 -2.55
N ALA A 162 -6.59 6.74 -3.56
CA ALA A 162 -7.55 7.81 -3.83
C ALA A 162 -8.94 7.26 -4.20
N ILE A 163 -9.01 6.27 -5.11
CA ILE A 163 -10.25 5.61 -5.51
C ILE A 163 -10.93 4.98 -4.28
N SER A 164 -10.16 4.25 -3.47
CA SER A 164 -10.66 3.60 -2.26
C SER A 164 -11.15 4.61 -1.23
N ALA A 165 -10.44 5.73 -1.05
CA ALA A 165 -10.86 6.79 -0.14
C ALA A 165 -12.19 7.41 -0.58
N VAL A 166 -12.35 7.70 -1.87
CA VAL A 166 -13.61 8.23 -2.43
C VAL A 166 -14.77 7.25 -2.20
N ALA A 167 -14.59 5.98 -2.55
CA ALA A 167 -15.61 4.95 -2.40
C ALA A 167 -16.01 4.72 -0.94
N GLN A 168 -15.04 4.65 -0.03
CA GLN A 168 -15.28 4.25 1.35
C GLN A 168 -15.71 5.41 2.25
N LEU A 169 -15.15 6.61 2.05
CA LEU A 169 -15.37 7.75 2.93
C LEU A 169 -16.54 8.63 2.49
N TYR A 170 -16.92 8.61 1.20
CA TYR A 170 -18.00 9.45 0.69
C TYR A 170 -19.20 8.63 0.22
N VAL A 171 -18.99 7.65 -0.66
CA VAL A 171 -20.09 6.90 -1.29
C VAL A 171 -20.85 6.04 -0.28
N ARG A 172 -20.14 5.20 0.50
CA ARG A 172 -20.77 4.32 1.50
C ARG A 172 -21.61 5.05 2.56
N PRO A 173 -21.11 6.10 3.24
CA PRO A 173 -21.93 6.80 4.23
C PRO A 173 -23.10 7.55 3.59
N LEU A 174 -22.94 8.09 2.37
CA LEU A 174 -24.04 8.74 1.66
C LEU A 174 -25.17 7.75 1.36
N LEU A 175 -24.84 6.58 0.82
CA LEU A 175 -25.81 5.49 0.58
C LEU A 175 -26.49 5.05 1.89
N GLY A 176 -25.73 4.96 2.98
CA GLY A 176 -26.27 4.64 4.30
C GLY A 176 -27.27 5.69 4.80
N ARG A 177 -27.00 6.98 4.60
CA ARG A 177 -27.92 8.08 4.96
C ARG A 177 -29.19 8.08 4.09
N LEU A 178 -29.05 7.89 2.79
CA LEU A 178 -30.18 7.80 1.86
C LEU A 178 -31.09 6.62 2.21
N ARG A 179 -30.51 5.42 2.44
CA ARG A 179 -31.28 4.23 2.84
C ARG A 179 -32.06 4.43 4.14
N LYS A 180 -31.44 5.09 5.14
CA LYS A 180 -32.13 5.44 6.40
C LYS A 180 -33.27 6.44 6.18
N ARG A 181 -33.09 7.42 5.29
CA ARG A 181 -34.12 8.40 4.94
C ARG A 181 -35.32 7.75 4.25
N PHE A 182 -35.10 6.84 3.31
CA PHE A 182 -36.18 6.09 2.65
C PHE A 182 -36.95 5.21 3.62
N ARG A 183 -36.27 4.41 4.45
CA ARG A 183 -36.94 3.58 5.49
C ARG A 183 -37.78 4.38 6.48
N ARG A 184 -37.37 5.61 6.80
CA ARG A 184 -38.10 6.50 7.71
C ARG A 184 -39.31 7.16 7.06
N ALA A 185 -39.28 7.37 5.75
CA ALA A 185 -40.43 7.87 4.99
C ALA A 185 -41.53 6.81 4.90
N GLU A 186 -41.14 5.55 4.69
CA GLU A 186 -42.04 4.39 4.63
C GLU A 186 -42.76 4.14 5.97
N SER A 187 -42.08 4.33 7.10
CA SER A 187 -42.67 4.15 8.44
C SER A 187 -43.57 5.30 8.93
N LEU A 188 -43.69 6.39 8.18
CA LEU A 188 -44.56 7.54 8.51
C LEU A 188 -45.82 7.56 7.62
N SER A 189 -45.91 6.67 6.63
CA SER A 189 -47.07 6.47 5.76
C SER A 189 -47.96 5.30 6.18
N GLU A 190 -47.58 4.55 7.22
CA GLU A 190 -48.39 3.56 7.93
C GLU A 190 -48.97 4.17 9.22
#